data_AF-A0A4Z0YBY8-F1
#
_entry.id   AF-A0A4Z0YBY8-F1
#
_cell.length_a   1.000
_cell.length_b   1.000
_cell.length_c   1.000
_cell.angle_alpha   90.00
_cell.angle_beta   90.00
_cell.angle_gamma   90.00
#
_symmetry.space_group_name_H-M   'P 1'
#
loop_
_entity.id
_entity.type
_entity.pdbx_description
1 polymer ?
#
loop_
_entity_poly.entity_id
_entity_poly.type
_entity_poly.pdbx_seq_one_letter_code
_entity_poly.pdbx_strand_id
1 'polypeptide(L)'
;MHSVMSTAMSRLLSFIDSELEQILCFDSYVDAEQFCNDKVAVFIVFPEEDPTKFFLVNLFVSELYNECLTIANQNGKNKLDRRILFYLDEIGTMPKFDNLDQMFMAGRSRNILFFPMLQSVAQFDKKYGRDGTNIILEACQNALVGGQAPLSKSASDFSDMLGKMTVQAGGVSYNGNGLLQTSSSQNYHMVSKPLISANKLKTLPKNQWIFENT
;
A
#
# COMPACT_ATOMS: atom_id res chain seq x y z
N MET A 1 -39.48 -16.24 15.43
CA MET A 1 -38.48 -17.29 15.06
C MET A 1 -38.25 -17.40 13.56
N HIS A 2 -39.28 -17.42 12.70
CA HIS A 2 -39.11 -17.50 11.23
C HIS A 2 -38.24 -16.38 10.62
N SER A 3 -38.31 -15.15 11.13
CA SER A 3 -37.53 -14.01 10.62
C SER A 3 -36.01 -14.16 10.84
N VAL A 4 -35.58 -14.71 11.99
CA VAL A 4 -34.15 -14.93 12.29
C VAL A 4 -33.58 -16.04 11.41
N MET A 5 -34.32 -17.14 11.25
CA MET A 5 -33.91 -18.27 10.40
C MET A 5 -33.80 -17.85 8.93
N SER A 6 -34.77 -17.05 8.44
CA SER A 6 -34.75 -16.52 7.07
C SER A 6 -33.55 -15.59 6.82
N THR A 7 -33.20 -14.76 7.81
CA THR A 7 -32.05 -13.85 7.71
C THR A 7 -30.72 -14.62 7.73
N ALA A 8 -30.61 -15.63 8.60
CA ALA A 8 -29.44 -16.51 8.66
C ALA A 8 -29.28 -17.33 7.36
N MET A 9 -30.35 -17.94 6.87
CA MET A 9 -30.32 -18.65 5.58
C MET A 9 -29.90 -17.73 4.44
N SER A 10 -30.46 -16.52 4.35
CA SER A 10 -30.08 -15.56 3.30
C SER A 10 -28.59 -15.23 3.29
N ARG A 11 -27.90 -15.28 4.45
CA ARG A 11 -26.45 -15.09 4.55
C ARG A 11 -25.67 -16.36 4.25
N LEU A 12 -26.21 -17.53 4.58
CA LEU A 12 -25.60 -18.82 4.27
C LEU A 12 -25.73 -19.21 2.79
N LEU A 13 -26.71 -18.66 2.07
CA LEU A 13 -26.89 -18.88 0.63
C LEU A 13 -25.61 -18.56 -0.18
N SER A 14 -24.79 -17.60 0.27
CA SER A 14 -23.52 -17.28 -0.39
C SER A 14 -22.47 -18.39 -0.30
N PHE A 15 -22.66 -19.40 0.56
CA PHE A 15 -21.78 -20.56 0.70
C PHE A 15 -22.27 -21.79 -0.05
N ILE A 16 -23.48 -21.76 -0.64
CA ILE A 16 -24.11 -22.90 -1.33
C ILE A 16 -23.75 -22.92 -2.84
N ASP A 17 -22.85 -22.04 -3.28
CA ASP A 17 -22.36 -22.08 -4.66
C ASP A 17 -21.51 -23.34 -4.89
N SER A 18 -21.79 -24.06 -5.97
CA SER A 18 -21.11 -25.30 -6.33
C SER A 18 -19.60 -25.14 -6.53
N GLU A 19 -19.15 -23.96 -6.97
CA GLU A 19 -17.72 -23.65 -7.09
C GLU A 19 -17.06 -23.49 -5.71
N LEU A 20 -17.79 -22.91 -4.74
CA LEU A 20 -17.31 -22.70 -3.38
C LEU A 20 -17.33 -23.99 -2.57
N GLU A 21 -18.30 -24.87 -2.81
CA GLU A 21 -18.37 -26.19 -2.20
C GLU A 21 -17.09 -26.99 -2.48
N GLN A 22 -16.52 -26.87 -3.69
CA GLN A 22 -15.25 -27.51 -4.03
C GLN A 22 -14.10 -27.04 -3.12
N ILE A 23 -14.04 -25.75 -2.82
CA ILE A 23 -12.99 -25.15 -1.98
C ILE A 23 -13.21 -25.45 -0.49
N LEU A 24 -14.47 -25.44 -0.05
CA LEU A 24 -14.81 -25.54 1.37
C LEU A 24 -14.92 -27.00 1.87
N CYS A 25 -15.39 -27.92 1.02
CA CYS A 25 -15.73 -29.28 1.45
C CYS A 25 -14.70 -30.34 1.04
N PHE A 26 -13.79 -30.07 0.11
CA PHE A 26 -12.84 -31.06 -0.40
C PHE A 26 -11.40 -30.68 -0.03
N ASP A 27 -10.93 -31.17 1.13
CA ASP A 27 -9.54 -31.25 1.65
C ASP A 27 -8.54 -30.17 1.17
N SER A 28 -9.01 -28.93 1.05
CA SER A 28 -8.21 -27.77 0.64
C SER A 28 -7.80 -26.98 1.89
N TYR A 29 -7.07 -27.62 2.82
CA TYR A 29 -6.62 -26.96 4.04
C TYR A 29 -5.25 -26.32 3.86
N VAL A 30 -5.09 -25.13 4.44
CA VAL A 30 -3.79 -24.47 4.55
C VAL A 30 -3.35 -24.59 6.00
N ASP A 31 -2.25 -25.31 6.22
CA ASP A 31 -1.65 -25.44 7.55
C ASP A 31 -0.88 -24.15 7.89
N ALA A 32 -1.39 -23.41 8.87
CA ALA A 32 -0.79 -22.16 9.33
C ALA A 32 0.58 -22.37 10.00
N GLU A 33 0.79 -23.51 10.68
CA GLU A 33 2.08 -23.83 11.32
C GLU A 33 3.13 -24.13 10.26
N GLN A 34 2.76 -24.91 9.24
CA GLN A 34 3.61 -25.13 8.06
C GLN A 34 3.91 -23.80 7.35
N PHE A 35 2.88 -22.97 7.12
CA PHE A 35 3.05 -21.66 6.48
C PHE A 35 4.02 -20.75 7.25
N CYS A 36 3.98 -20.77 8.59
CA CYS A 36 4.85 -19.96 9.43
C CYS A 36 6.30 -20.47 9.50
N ASN A 37 6.50 -21.79 9.44
CA ASN A 37 7.80 -22.42 9.73
C ASN A 37 8.57 -22.84 8.47
N ASP A 38 7.88 -23.14 7.36
CA ASP A 38 8.48 -23.60 6.11
C ASP A 38 8.56 -22.50 5.03
N LYS A 39 9.14 -22.85 3.88
CA LYS A 39 9.17 -21.97 2.70
C LYS A 39 7.91 -22.20 1.86
N VAL A 40 6.83 -21.52 2.22
CA VAL A 40 5.54 -21.60 1.54
C VAL A 40 5.20 -20.27 0.87
N ALA A 41 4.55 -20.32 -0.28
CA ALA A 41 3.96 -19.17 -0.95
C ALA A 41 2.50 -19.49 -1.29
N VAL A 42 1.59 -18.62 -0.88
CA VAL A 42 0.15 -18.75 -1.14
C VAL A 42 -0.24 -17.66 -2.14
N PHE A 43 -0.89 -18.07 -3.23
CA PHE A 43 -1.40 -17.18 -4.26
C PHE A 43 -2.93 -17.22 -4.21
N ILE A 44 -3.55 -16.07 -3.96
CA ILE A 44 -4.99 -15.93 -3.97
C ILE A 44 -5.39 -15.35 -5.32
N VAL A 45 -6.08 -16.16 -6.13
CA VAL A 45 -6.60 -15.75 -7.44
C VAL A 45 -8.12 -15.75 -7.34
N PHE A 46 -8.74 -14.61 -7.62
CA PHE A 46 -10.19 -14.47 -7.62
C PHE A 46 -10.65 -13.67 -8.84
N PRO A 47 -11.85 -13.94 -9.38
CA PRO A 47 -12.38 -13.17 -10.50
C PRO A 47 -12.77 -11.76 -10.04
N GLU A 48 -12.23 -10.72 -10.69
CA GLU A 48 -12.55 -9.32 -10.38
C GLU A 48 -14.02 -8.96 -10.66
N GLU A 49 -14.66 -9.69 -11.58
CA GLU A 49 -16.02 -9.41 -12.06
C GLU A 49 -17.12 -9.86 -11.08
N ASP A 50 -16.80 -10.77 -10.15
CA ASP A 50 -17.78 -11.39 -9.25
C ASP A 50 -17.56 -11.00 -7.78
N PRO A 51 -18.21 -9.93 -7.30
CA PRO A 51 -18.07 -9.48 -5.93
C PRO A 51 -18.69 -10.43 -4.90
N THR A 52 -19.46 -11.44 -5.32
CA THR A 52 -20.10 -12.38 -4.38
C THR A 52 -19.08 -13.28 -3.68
N LYS A 53 -17.90 -13.49 -4.27
CA LYS A 53 -16.83 -14.37 -3.75
C LYS A 53 -15.80 -13.63 -2.89
N PHE A 54 -15.86 -12.30 -2.88
CA PHE A 54 -14.91 -11.43 -2.20
C PHE A 54 -14.84 -11.63 -0.68
N PHE A 55 -15.95 -12.07 -0.06
CA PHE A 55 -15.97 -12.33 1.38
C PHE A 55 -15.04 -13.50 1.77
N LEU A 56 -14.84 -14.49 0.90
CA LEU A 56 -13.95 -15.61 1.17
C LEU A 56 -12.49 -15.18 1.21
N VAL A 57 -12.09 -14.26 0.32
CA VAL A 57 -10.74 -13.69 0.34
C VAL A 57 -10.50 -12.96 1.65
N ASN A 58 -11.46 -12.13 2.09
CA ASN A 58 -11.37 -11.42 3.36
C ASN A 58 -11.30 -12.39 4.55
N LEU A 59 -12.16 -13.42 4.56
CA LEU A 59 -12.18 -14.43 5.60
C LEU A 59 -10.85 -15.20 5.67
N PHE A 60 -10.37 -15.70 4.52
CA PHE A 60 -9.13 -16.47 4.43
C PHE A 60 -7.92 -15.66 4.90
N VAL A 61 -7.76 -14.42 4.42
CA VAL A 61 -6.63 -13.56 4.82
C VAL A 61 -6.70 -13.20 6.29
N SER A 62 -7.89 -12.88 6.81
CA SER A 62 -8.09 -12.53 8.21
C SER A 62 -7.79 -13.71 9.13
N GLU A 63 -8.27 -14.91 8.78
CA GLU A 63 -8.06 -16.11 9.57
C GLU A 63 -6.60 -16.55 9.54
N LEU A 64 -5.98 -16.58 8.36
CA LEU A 64 -4.56 -16.89 8.22
C LEU A 64 -3.70 -15.92 9.06
N TYR A 65 -4.03 -14.63 9.02
CA TYR A 65 -3.33 -13.63 9.83
C TYR A 65 -3.52 -13.87 11.34
N ASN A 66 -4.74 -14.15 11.80
CA ASN A 66 -5.01 -14.43 13.21
C ASN A 66 -4.28 -15.69 13.69
N GLU A 67 -4.25 -16.75 12.89
CA GLU A 67 -3.48 -17.96 13.21
C GLU A 67 -1.97 -17.67 13.27
N CYS A 68 -1.44 -16.90 12.32
CA CYS A 68 -0.05 -16.44 12.38
C CYS A 68 0.25 -15.65 13.68
N LEU A 69 -0.70 -14.82 14.15
CA LEU A 69 -0.55 -14.12 15.43
C LEU A 69 -0.57 -15.08 16.63
N THR A 70 -1.46 -16.08 16.62
CA THR A 70 -1.55 -17.11 17.66
C THR A 70 -0.24 -17.88 17.78
N ILE A 71 0.30 -18.35 16.65
CA ILE A 71 1.60 -19.04 16.58
C ILE A 71 2.73 -18.13 17.09
N ALA A 72 2.75 -16.86 16.68
CA ALA A 72 3.75 -15.90 17.14
C ALA A 72 3.74 -15.71 18.66
N ASN A 73 2.55 -15.69 19.28
CA ASN A 73 2.39 -15.53 20.73
C ASN A 73 2.76 -16.82 21.48
N GLN A 74 2.53 -18.00 20.90
CA GLN A 74 2.88 -19.29 21.51
C GLN A 74 4.40 -19.56 21.52
N ASN A 75 5.15 -19.01 20.56
CA ASN A 75 6.60 -19.19 20.44
C ASN A 75 7.44 -18.51 21.55
N GLY A 76 6.81 -17.94 22.59
CA GLY A 76 7.45 -17.33 23.76
C GLY A 76 8.17 -16.00 23.50
N LYS A 77 8.54 -15.71 22.25
CA LYS A 77 9.16 -14.46 21.79
C LYS A 77 8.15 -13.41 21.33
N ASN A 78 6.85 -13.74 21.31
CA ASN A 78 5.78 -12.94 20.70
C ASN A 78 6.08 -12.54 19.24
N LYS A 79 6.79 -13.41 18.52
CA LYS A 79 7.31 -13.15 17.17
C LYS A 79 7.49 -14.47 16.42
N LEU A 80 7.23 -14.44 15.12
CA LEU A 80 7.52 -15.55 14.22
C LEU A 80 9.03 -15.63 13.92
N ASP A 81 9.58 -16.85 13.97
CA ASP A 81 10.98 -17.08 13.67
C ASP A 81 11.32 -16.76 12.20
N ARG A 82 10.37 -17.04 11.28
CA ARG A 82 10.44 -16.59 9.88
C ARG A 82 9.55 -15.38 9.64
N ARG A 83 9.93 -14.57 8.66
CA ARG A 83 9.17 -13.40 8.26
C ARG A 83 8.10 -13.79 7.25
N ILE A 84 6.88 -13.35 7.50
CA ILE A 84 5.77 -13.48 6.56
C ILE A 84 5.58 -12.15 5.83
N LEU A 85 5.38 -12.22 4.52
CA LEU A 85 5.21 -11.08 3.64
C LEU A 85 3.87 -11.19 2.92
N PHE A 86 2.99 -10.22 3.15
CA PHE A 86 1.74 -10.07 2.43
C PHE A 86 1.95 -9.08 1.28
N TYR A 87 1.93 -9.59 0.05
CA TYR A 87 1.88 -8.76 -1.15
C TYR A 87 0.42 -8.48 -1.48
N LEU A 88 0.02 -7.21 -1.37
CA LEU A 88 -1.35 -6.78 -1.64
C LEU A 88 -1.32 -5.98 -2.94
N ASP A 89 -1.33 -6.70 -4.05
CA ASP A 89 -1.38 -6.09 -5.38
C ASP A 89 -2.72 -5.37 -5.56
N GLU A 90 -2.65 -4.16 -6.09
CA GLU A 90 -3.80 -3.29 -6.32
C GLU A 90 -4.85 -3.27 -5.18
N ILE A 91 -4.40 -3.03 -3.94
CA ILE A 91 -5.28 -3.07 -2.75
C ILE A 91 -6.50 -2.11 -2.83
N GLY A 92 -6.44 -1.11 -3.73
CA GLY A 92 -7.56 -0.22 -4.06
C GLY A 92 -8.75 -0.92 -4.71
N THR A 93 -8.52 -1.95 -5.54
CA THR A 93 -9.58 -2.72 -6.24
C THR A 93 -9.98 -3.99 -5.50
N MET A 94 -9.12 -4.49 -4.60
CA MET A 94 -9.44 -5.64 -3.77
C MET A 94 -10.75 -5.43 -2.95
N PRO A 95 -11.30 -6.48 -2.33
CA PRO A 95 -12.35 -6.35 -1.32
C PRO A 95 -11.88 -5.52 -0.12
N LYS A 96 -12.81 -4.87 0.59
CA LYS A 96 -12.47 -4.16 1.83
C LYS A 96 -12.21 -5.20 2.94
N PHE A 97 -11.00 -5.16 3.49
CA PHE A 97 -10.65 -5.86 4.73
C PHE A 97 -11.06 -4.98 5.91
N ASP A 98 -11.90 -5.49 6.81
CA ASP A 98 -12.47 -4.68 7.90
C ASP A 98 -11.42 -4.26 8.94
N ASN A 99 -10.40 -5.09 9.19
CA ASN A 99 -9.37 -4.88 10.22
C ASN A 99 -7.99 -4.54 9.63
N LEU A 100 -7.93 -3.99 8.42
CA LEU A 100 -6.66 -3.77 7.71
C LEU A 100 -5.72 -2.84 8.47
N ASP A 101 -6.25 -1.77 9.05
CA ASP A 101 -5.53 -0.83 9.90
C ASP A 101 -4.83 -1.53 11.07
N GLN A 102 -5.56 -2.37 11.80
CA GLN A 102 -5.02 -3.15 12.91
C GLN A 102 -3.97 -4.14 12.44
N MET A 103 -4.19 -4.80 11.30
CA MET A 103 -3.22 -5.73 10.71
C MET A 103 -1.87 -5.03 10.44
N PHE A 104 -1.90 -3.87 9.81
CA PHE A 104 -0.71 -3.08 9.50
C PHE A 104 0.03 -2.61 10.75
N MET A 105 -0.70 -2.14 11.77
CA MET A 105 -0.09 -1.66 13.02
C MET A 105 0.49 -2.80 13.87
N ALA A 106 -0.22 -3.93 13.96
CA ALA A 106 0.10 -5.03 14.86
C ALA A 106 1.08 -6.05 14.26
N GLY A 107 1.12 -6.20 12.93
CA GLY A 107 1.92 -7.23 12.26
C GLY A 107 3.43 -7.04 12.43
N ARG A 108 3.91 -5.78 12.45
CA ARG A 108 5.34 -5.45 12.46
C ARG A 108 6.10 -6.10 13.61
N SER A 109 5.53 -6.08 14.82
CA SER A 109 6.17 -6.65 16.01
C SER A 109 6.25 -8.19 15.96
N ARG A 110 5.31 -8.83 15.26
CA ARG A 110 5.27 -10.30 15.08
C ARG A 110 6.10 -10.83 13.92
N ASN A 111 6.85 -9.97 13.21
CA ASN A 111 7.58 -10.32 11.97
C ASN A 111 6.66 -10.57 10.75
N ILE A 112 5.46 -9.97 10.76
CA ILE A 112 4.54 -9.97 9.64
C ILE A 112 4.64 -8.60 8.96
N LEU A 113 5.01 -8.59 7.68
CA LEU A 113 5.14 -7.37 6.89
C LEU A 113 4.10 -7.34 5.78
N PHE A 114 3.65 -6.13 5.48
CA PHE A 114 2.73 -5.85 4.40
C PHE A 114 3.43 -5.01 3.33
N PHE A 115 3.20 -5.35 2.07
CA PHE A 115 3.64 -4.60 0.91
C PHE A 115 2.40 -4.22 0.08
N PRO A 116 1.69 -3.15 0.45
CA PRO A 116 0.55 -2.67 -0.32
C PRO A 116 1.01 -1.98 -1.60
N MET A 117 0.42 -2.35 -2.74
CA MET A 117 0.62 -1.69 -4.01
C MET A 117 -0.64 -0.88 -4.36
N LEU A 118 -0.45 0.41 -4.61
CA LEU A 118 -1.52 1.36 -4.88
C LEU A 118 -1.31 2.01 -6.24
N GLN A 119 -2.29 1.90 -7.12
CA GLN A 119 -2.32 2.70 -8.35
C GLN A 119 -2.88 4.11 -8.10
N SER A 120 -3.87 4.23 -7.21
CA SER A 120 -4.51 5.50 -6.88
C SER A 120 -4.86 5.60 -5.41
N VAL A 121 -4.29 6.61 -4.72
CA VAL A 121 -4.65 6.94 -3.33
C VAL A 121 -6.13 7.32 -3.22
N ALA A 122 -6.71 7.95 -4.25
CA ALA A 122 -8.12 8.34 -4.25
C ALA A 122 -9.09 7.14 -4.24
N GLN A 123 -8.74 6.04 -4.90
CA GLN A 123 -9.52 4.81 -4.84
C GLN A 123 -9.45 4.17 -3.45
N PHE A 124 -8.27 4.23 -2.83
CA PHE A 124 -8.06 3.73 -1.48
C PHE A 124 -8.82 4.56 -0.43
N ASP A 125 -8.79 5.89 -0.54
CA ASP A 125 -9.57 6.83 0.26
C ASP A 125 -11.08 6.56 0.18
N LYS A 126 -11.59 6.25 -1.02
CA LYS A 126 -13.02 5.94 -1.23
C LYS A 126 -13.43 4.68 -0.45
N LYS A 127 -12.51 3.74 -0.24
CA LYS A 127 -12.77 2.42 0.33
C LYS A 127 -12.56 2.37 1.84
N TYR A 128 -11.50 3.01 2.34
CA TYR A 128 -11.12 3.00 3.75
C TYR A 128 -11.42 4.31 4.49
N GLY A 129 -11.86 5.34 3.77
CA GLY A 129 -11.93 6.70 4.29
C GLY A 129 -10.53 7.34 4.32
N ARG A 130 -10.49 8.67 4.46
CA ARG A 130 -9.23 9.42 4.55
C ARG A 130 -8.45 9.06 5.81
N ASP A 131 -9.13 8.94 6.94
CA ASP A 131 -8.49 8.63 8.22
C ASP A 131 -7.87 7.22 8.19
N GLY A 132 -8.62 6.22 7.70
CA GLY A 132 -8.12 4.86 7.55
C GLY A 132 -6.96 4.76 6.56
N THR A 133 -7.04 5.48 5.44
CA THR A 133 -5.95 5.57 4.46
C THR A 133 -4.69 6.15 5.08
N ASN A 134 -4.81 7.27 5.80
CA ASN A 134 -3.66 7.89 6.46
C ASN A 134 -3.02 6.97 7.49
N ILE A 135 -3.82 6.29 8.33
CA ILE A 135 -3.30 5.32 9.32
C ILE A 135 -2.48 4.22 8.64
N ILE A 136 -2.98 3.66 7.53
CA ILE A 136 -2.29 2.58 6.80
C ILE A 136 -1.03 3.10 6.11
N LEU A 137 -1.07 4.27 5.48
CA LEU A 137 0.09 4.88 4.84
C LEU A 137 1.17 5.25 5.86
N GLU A 138 0.80 5.81 7.02
CA GLU A 138 1.73 6.14 8.11
C GLU A 138 2.37 4.89 8.73
N ALA A 139 1.68 3.74 8.72
CA ALA A 139 2.26 2.47 9.14
C ALA A 139 3.35 1.95 8.17
N CYS A 140 3.37 2.42 6.92
CA CYS A 140 4.34 2.04 5.91
C CYS A 140 5.60 2.94 5.99
N GLN A 141 6.69 2.40 6.51
CA GLN A 141 7.95 3.14 6.69
C GLN A 141 8.70 3.43 5.36
N ASN A 142 8.51 2.56 4.37
CA ASN A 142 9.16 2.69 3.07
C ASN A 142 8.11 2.92 2.00
N ALA A 143 8.38 3.84 1.10
CA ALA A 143 7.56 4.10 -0.07
C ALA A 143 8.37 3.93 -1.35
N LEU A 144 7.79 3.19 -2.30
CA LEU A 144 8.33 3.08 -3.66
C LEU A 144 7.31 3.71 -4.62
N VAL A 145 7.70 4.82 -5.25
CA VAL A 145 6.79 5.61 -6.09
C VAL A 145 7.25 5.56 -7.54
N GLY A 146 6.35 5.11 -8.42
CA GLY A 146 6.52 5.12 -9.86
C GLY A 146 5.97 6.39 -10.52
N GLY A 147 5.97 6.41 -11.85
CA GLY A 147 5.37 7.50 -12.63
C GLY A 147 3.87 7.65 -12.33
N GLN A 148 3.44 8.89 -12.13
CA GLN A 148 2.05 9.24 -11.82
C GLN A 148 1.28 9.70 -13.05
N ALA A 149 -0.03 9.43 -13.11
CA ALA A 149 -0.86 9.85 -14.23
C ALA A 149 -0.89 11.40 -14.38
N PRO A 150 -0.97 11.95 -15.61
CA PRO A 150 -0.81 13.40 -15.86
C PRO A 150 -1.82 14.29 -15.11
N LEU A 151 -3.03 13.78 -14.89
CA LEU A 151 -4.13 14.48 -14.22
C LEU A 151 -4.26 14.10 -12.73
N SER A 152 -3.40 13.23 -12.20
CA SER A 152 -3.52 12.81 -10.80
C SER A 152 -3.16 13.96 -9.86
N LYS A 153 -3.98 14.13 -8.82
CA LYS A 153 -3.69 15.00 -7.69
C LYS A 153 -2.61 14.41 -6.77
N SER A 154 -2.52 13.07 -6.76
CA SER A 154 -1.54 12.31 -5.98
C SER A 154 -0.10 12.75 -6.22
N ALA A 155 0.26 13.19 -7.44
CA ALA A 155 1.62 13.69 -7.71
C ALA A 155 1.98 14.95 -6.90
N SER A 156 1.01 15.79 -6.54
CA SER A 156 1.26 16.94 -5.66
C SER A 156 1.48 16.48 -4.23
N ASP A 157 0.61 15.60 -3.74
CA ASP A 157 0.66 15.09 -2.37
C ASP A 157 2.00 14.34 -2.13
N PHE A 158 2.46 13.53 -3.09
CA PHE A 158 3.77 12.88 -3.04
C PHE A 158 4.93 13.88 -3.12
N SER A 159 4.82 14.93 -3.94
CA SER A 159 5.86 15.97 -4.03
C SER A 159 6.02 16.73 -2.71
N ASP A 160 4.93 16.89 -1.96
CA ASP A 160 4.96 17.52 -0.63
C ASP A 160 5.52 16.54 0.43
N MET A 161 5.19 15.25 0.33
CA MET A 161 5.72 14.19 1.21
C MET A 161 7.24 14.07 1.12
N LEU A 162 7.80 14.06 -0.10
CA LEU A 162 9.25 14.02 -0.35
C LEU A 162 9.99 15.24 0.24
N GLY A 163 9.29 16.34 0.49
CA GLY A 163 9.86 17.55 1.07
C GLY A 163 10.56 18.50 0.08
N LYS A 164 11.24 19.50 0.65
CA LYS A 164 11.85 20.62 -0.07
C LYS A 164 13.34 20.71 0.23
N MET A 165 14.11 21.13 -0.76
CA MET A 165 15.52 21.49 -0.63
C MET A 165 15.69 23.00 -0.80
N THR A 166 16.68 23.55 -0.09
CA THR A 166 17.10 24.95 -0.31
C THR A 166 18.17 24.97 -1.38
N VAL A 167 17.94 25.75 -2.43
CA VAL A 167 18.89 25.95 -3.53
C VAL A 167 19.36 27.40 -3.56
N GLN A 168 20.64 27.60 -3.80
CA GLN A 168 21.19 28.93 -4.06
C GLN A 168 20.85 29.31 -5.50
N ALA A 169 19.99 30.30 -5.65
CA ALA A 169 19.68 30.90 -6.95
C ALA A 169 20.51 32.16 -7.11
N GLY A 170 21.02 32.40 -8.32
CA GLY A 170 21.74 33.63 -8.61
C GLY A 170 21.50 34.11 -10.03
N GLY A 171 21.53 35.43 -10.20
CA GLY A 171 21.47 36.08 -11.49
C GLY A 171 22.84 36.66 -11.83
N VAL A 172 23.29 36.42 -13.06
CA VAL A 172 24.48 37.09 -13.61
C VAL A 172 23.99 38.19 -14.54
N SER A 173 24.31 39.44 -14.21
CA SER A 173 24.02 40.59 -15.07
C SER A 173 25.31 41.08 -15.70
N TYR A 174 25.31 41.15 -17.03
CA TYR A 174 26.41 41.71 -17.81
C TYR A 174 26.04 43.12 -18.24
N ASN A 175 26.82 44.11 -17.82
CA ASN A 175 26.68 45.49 -18.28
C ASN A 175 27.81 45.78 -19.25
N GLY A 176 27.49 45.93 -20.54
CA GLY A 176 28.47 46.16 -21.61
C GLY A 176 28.32 47.57 -22.17
N ASN A 177 29.28 48.45 -21.89
CA ASN A 177 29.42 49.75 -22.55
C ASN A 177 30.87 49.92 -23.02
N GLY A 178 31.16 49.51 -24.27
CA GLY A 178 32.43 49.81 -24.95
C GLY A 178 33.59 48.82 -24.80
N LEU A 179 34.57 48.96 -25.71
CA LEU A 179 35.53 47.98 -26.25
C LEU A 179 36.42 47.17 -25.27
N LEU A 180 36.51 47.48 -23.97
CA LEU A 180 37.53 46.83 -23.10
C LEU A 180 37.17 46.61 -21.61
N GLN A 181 35.90 46.62 -21.19
CA GLN A 181 35.56 46.25 -19.80
C GLN A 181 34.20 45.54 -19.69
N THR A 182 34.23 44.25 -19.34
CA THR A 182 33.04 43.46 -18.99
C THR A 182 33.02 43.25 -17.47
N SER A 183 32.43 44.19 -16.74
CA SER A 183 32.17 44.02 -15.31
C SER A 183 30.91 43.18 -15.14
N SER A 184 31.04 41.93 -14.69
CA SER A 184 29.90 41.06 -14.38
C SER A 184 29.49 41.22 -12.92
N SER A 185 28.24 41.59 -12.66
CA SER A 185 27.67 41.59 -11.31
C SER A 185 26.93 40.27 -11.08
N GLN A 186 27.21 39.61 -9.94
CA GLN A 186 26.56 38.38 -9.53
C GLN A 186 25.78 38.64 -8.23
N ASN A 187 24.50 38.27 -8.22
CA ASN A 187 23.66 38.33 -7.02
C ASN A 187 23.18 36.91 -6.69
N TYR A 188 23.35 36.48 -5.45
CA TYR A 188 22.95 35.16 -4.95
C TYR A 188 21.94 35.28 -3.80
N HIS A 189 20.88 34.49 -3.83
CA HIS A 189 19.90 34.37 -2.76
C HIS A 189 19.47 32.91 -2.61
N MET A 190 19.00 32.53 -1.41
CA MET A 190 18.51 31.19 -1.12
C MET A 190 17.02 31.08 -1.44
N VAL A 191 16.61 30.01 -2.14
CA VAL A 191 15.22 29.75 -2.51
C VAL A 191 14.86 28.31 -2.13
N SER A 192 13.67 28.11 -1.55
CA SER A 192 13.15 26.77 -1.28
C SER A 192 12.49 26.18 -2.54
N LYS A 193 12.86 24.95 -2.91
CA LYS A 193 12.34 24.24 -4.07
C LYS A 193 11.99 22.79 -3.67
N PRO A 194 10.86 22.22 -4.15
CA PRO A 194 10.57 20.80 -3.96
C PRO A 194 11.72 19.93 -4.45
N LEU A 195 12.05 18.86 -3.71
CA LEU A 195 13.10 17.91 -4.09
C LEU A 195 12.82 17.32 -5.48
N ILE A 196 11.59 16.87 -5.68
CA ILE A 196 11.06 16.46 -6.98
C ILE A 196 9.74 17.20 -7.17
N SER A 197 9.59 17.95 -8.26
CA SER A 197 8.34 18.64 -8.55
C SER A 197 7.26 17.66 -9.03
N ALA A 198 6.00 17.97 -8.74
CA ALA A 198 4.86 17.19 -9.23
C ALA A 198 4.87 16.97 -10.76
N ASN A 199 5.32 17.97 -11.53
CA ASN A 199 5.46 17.83 -13.00
C ASN A 199 6.53 16.81 -13.39
N LYS A 200 7.61 16.71 -12.62
CA LYS A 200 8.67 15.71 -12.84
C LYS A 200 8.19 14.30 -12.49
N LEU A 201 7.37 14.15 -11.45
CA LEU A 201 6.71 12.86 -11.12
C LEU A 201 5.76 12.38 -12.22
N LYS A 202 5.06 13.30 -12.89
CA LYS A 202 4.16 13.00 -14.02
C LYS A 202 4.88 12.65 -15.32
N THR A 203 6.12 13.09 -15.46
CA THR A 203 6.96 12.86 -16.66
C THR A 203 8.06 11.84 -16.40
N LEU A 204 7.96 11.09 -15.30
CA LEU A 204 8.93 10.08 -14.95
C LEU A 204 8.99 9.01 -16.07
N PRO A 205 10.18 8.68 -16.59
CA PRO A 205 10.34 7.63 -17.58
C PRO A 205 9.79 6.29 -17.07
N LYS A 206 9.32 5.45 -17.99
CA LYS A 206 8.95 4.06 -17.66
C LYS A 206 10.16 3.35 -17.02
N ASN A 207 9.89 2.48 -16.05
CA ASN A 207 10.88 1.71 -15.28
C ASN A 207 11.81 2.53 -14.38
N GLN A 208 11.48 3.80 -14.09
CA GLN A 208 12.13 4.55 -13.03
C GLN A 208 11.24 4.60 -11.79
N TRP A 209 11.88 4.52 -10.62
CA TRP A 209 11.23 4.49 -9.33
C TRP A 209 11.97 5.41 -8.37
N ILE A 210 11.21 6.10 -7.53
CA ILE A 210 11.75 6.89 -6.43
C ILE A 210 11.53 6.06 -5.18
N PHE A 211 12.63 5.79 -4.47
CA PHE A 211 12.60 5.11 -3.19
C PHE A 211 12.76 6.14 -2.07
N GLU A 212 11.80 6.14 -1.16
CA GLU A 212 11.83 6.95 0.05
C GLU A 212 11.83 6.00 1.26
N ASN A 213 12.79 6.22 2.13
CA ASN A 213 12.97 5.48 3.38
C ASN A 213 12.97 6.49 4.51
N THR A 214 12.02 6.33 5.43
CA THR A 214 11.83 7.20 6.59
C THR A 214 12.12 6.46 7.88
#